data_AF-L7JXC0-F1
#
_entry.id   AF-L7JXC0-F1
#
_cell.length_a   1.000
_cell.length_b   1.000
_cell.length_c   1.000
_cell.angle_alpha   90.00
_cell.angle_beta   90.00
_cell.angle_gamma   90.00
#
_symmetry.space_group_name_H-M   'P 1'
#
loop_
_entity.id
_entity.type
_entity.pdbx_description
1 polymer ?
#
loop_
_entity_poly.entity_id
_entity_poly.type
_entity_poly.pdbx_seq_one_letter_code
_entity_poly.pdbx_strand_id
1 'polypeptide(L)'
;MLLLILILRLIQCGTNNSLENNPIMDIAFSKNSEQEGYEIEIFLKREINTDVIFITGTETPEDENSYTVVKVVDIKSDSEEMKNTIHIPLKGSDLKLKEKTYSIQINERGHIYHTEPFKFDCEDCRYKLSREIKKKNCWGKFRYIIIGVILFMVIVIALLSIVVYKFYS
;
A
#
# COMPACT_ATOMS: atom_id res chain seq x y z
N MET A 1 -12.45 -32.41 29.18
CA MET A 1 -11.71 -31.29 29.81
C MET A 1 -10.46 -30.82 29.05
N LEU A 2 -9.87 -31.60 28.15
CA LEU A 2 -8.69 -31.18 27.37
C LEU A 2 -9.00 -30.17 26.24
N LEU A 3 -10.22 -30.17 25.70
CA LEU A 3 -10.62 -29.28 24.61
C LEU A 3 -10.71 -27.80 25.06
N LEU A 4 -11.08 -27.55 26.32
CA LEU A 4 -11.24 -26.19 26.87
C LEU A 4 -9.88 -25.51 27.10
N ILE A 5 -8.84 -26.28 27.45
CA ILE A 5 -7.48 -25.78 27.66
C ILE A 5 -6.82 -25.38 26.34
N LEU A 6 -7.13 -26.10 25.25
CA LEU A 6 -6.67 -25.75 23.91
C LEU A 6 -7.32 -24.47 23.37
N ILE A 7 -8.62 -24.25 23.65
CA ILE A 7 -9.31 -23.01 23.27
C ILE A 7 -8.81 -21.81 24.10
N LEU A 8 -8.52 -21.99 25.39
CA LEU A 8 -7.92 -20.94 26.22
C LEU A 8 -6.48 -20.60 25.81
N ARG A 9 -5.67 -21.58 25.36
CA ARG A 9 -4.32 -21.29 24.82
C ARG A 9 -4.35 -20.61 23.44
N LEU A 10 -5.41 -20.76 22.66
CA LEU A 10 -5.60 -20.03 21.40
C LEU A 10 -6.10 -18.58 21.61
N ILE A 11 -6.76 -18.30 22.74
CA ILE A 11 -7.11 -16.92 23.15
C ILE A 11 -5.90 -16.22 23.82
N GLN A 12 -4.90 -16.98 24.24
CA GLN A 12 -3.58 -16.49 24.66
C GLN A 12 -2.59 -16.36 23.48
N CYS A 13 -3.10 -16.14 22.27
CA CYS A 13 -2.31 -15.57 21.19
C CYS A 13 -2.09 -14.09 21.57
N GLY A 14 -0.87 -13.82 22.08
CA GLY A 14 -0.39 -12.56 22.62
C GLY A 14 -1.34 -11.39 22.48
N THR A 15 -1.99 -11.02 23.58
CA THR A 15 -2.47 -9.65 23.77
C THR A 15 -1.27 -8.76 23.52
N ASN A 16 -1.24 -8.19 22.32
CA ASN A 16 -0.25 -7.27 21.81
C ASN A 16 -0.22 -6.04 22.73
N ASN A 17 0.58 -6.10 23.79
CA ASN A 17 0.98 -4.89 24.53
C ASN A 17 1.66 -3.85 23.60
N SER A 18 2.04 -4.25 22.36
CA SER A 18 2.56 -3.33 21.34
C SER A 18 1.49 -2.53 20.60
N LEU A 19 0.25 -3.02 20.47
CA LEU A 19 -0.84 -2.30 19.80
C LEU A 19 -1.44 -1.20 20.68
N GLU A 20 -1.55 -1.45 21.98
CA GLU A 20 -2.11 -0.49 22.94
C GLU A 20 -1.21 0.75 23.08
N ASN A 21 0.11 0.56 22.95
CA ASN A 21 1.10 1.63 23.05
C ASN A 21 1.48 2.28 21.71
N ASN A 22 0.93 1.83 20.57
CA ASN A 22 1.19 2.48 19.29
C ASN A 22 0.64 3.91 19.32
N PRO A 23 1.50 4.94 19.20
CA PRO A 23 1.06 6.33 19.23
C PRO A 23 0.29 6.73 17.98
N ILE A 24 0.37 5.95 16.89
CA ILE A 24 -0.33 6.22 15.65
C ILE A 24 -1.75 5.68 15.73
N MET A 25 -2.73 6.53 15.45
CA MET A 25 -4.14 6.18 15.40
C MET A 25 -4.57 5.80 13.98
N ASP A 26 -4.31 6.67 13.00
CA ASP A 26 -4.67 6.45 11.60
C ASP A 26 -3.85 7.38 10.69
N ILE A 27 -3.94 7.17 9.39
CA ILE A 27 -3.42 8.09 8.38
C ILE A 27 -4.48 8.43 7.34
N ALA A 28 -4.48 9.67 6.87
CA ALA A 28 -5.29 10.12 5.76
C ALA A 28 -4.44 10.71 4.64
N PHE A 29 -5.01 10.72 3.44
CA PHE A 29 -4.38 11.28 2.25
C PHE A 29 -5.25 12.39 1.70
N SER A 30 -4.75 13.61 1.71
CA SER A 30 -5.40 14.77 1.11
C SER A 30 -4.61 15.23 -0.12
N LYS A 31 -5.29 15.85 -1.09
CA LYS A 31 -4.61 16.50 -2.21
C LYS A 31 -4.26 17.90 -1.75
N ASN A 32 -2.98 18.23 -1.73
CA ASN A 32 -2.57 19.59 -1.42
C ASN A 32 -2.82 20.45 -2.68
N SER A 33 -3.69 21.45 -2.57
CA SER A 33 -4.03 22.33 -3.69
C SER A 33 -2.95 23.38 -3.97
N GLU A 34 -2.10 23.68 -3.00
CA GLU A 34 -1.07 24.71 -3.07
C GLU A 34 0.28 24.16 -3.58
N GLN A 35 0.55 22.89 -3.30
CA GLN A 35 1.72 22.15 -3.79
C GLN A 35 1.21 21.01 -4.66
N GLU A 36 1.53 20.98 -5.96
CA GLU A 36 1.13 19.89 -6.87
C GLU A 36 1.56 18.50 -6.34
N GLY A 37 0.73 17.88 -5.50
CA GLY A 37 1.12 16.74 -4.69
C GLY A 37 0.04 16.27 -3.72
N TYR A 38 0.37 15.22 -2.97
CA TYR A 38 -0.47 14.70 -1.90
C TYR A 38 0.12 15.12 -0.57
N GLU A 39 -0.70 15.12 0.46
CA GLU A 39 -0.28 15.26 1.84
C GLU A 39 -0.72 14.01 2.58
N ILE A 40 0.17 13.48 3.42
CA ILE A 40 -0.20 12.48 4.42
C ILE A 40 -0.44 13.21 5.73
N GLU A 41 -1.63 13.01 6.28
CA GLU A 41 -1.98 13.43 7.64
C GLU A 41 -1.85 12.21 8.55
N ILE A 42 -0.98 12.27 9.54
CA ILE A 42 -0.79 11.22 10.54
C ILE A 42 -1.50 11.66 11.81
N PHE A 43 -2.53 10.93 12.21
CA PHE A 43 -3.23 11.18 13.46
C PHE A 43 -2.59 10.37 14.57
N LEU A 44 -2.23 11.03 15.66
CA LEU A 44 -1.62 10.45 16.84
C LEU A 44 -2.62 10.40 18.00
N LYS A 45 -2.50 9.38 18.84
CA LYS A 45 -3.23 9.24 20.10
C LYS A 45 -2.66 10.15 21.20
N ARG A 46 -1.38 10.48 21.09
CA ARG A 46 -0.61 11.28 22.05
C ARG A 46 0.54 11.97 21.34
N GLU A 47 1.06 13.00 21.97
CA GLU A 47 2.29 13.66 21.56
C GLU A 47 3.46 12.67 21.60
N ILE A 48 4.26 12.67 20.53
CA ILE A 48 5.45 11.84 20.38
C ILE A 48 6.69 12.72 20.41
N ASN A 49 7.75 12.22 21.03
CA ASN A 49 9.04 12.90 21.02
C ASN A 49 9.94 12.27 19.95
N THR A 50 9.76 12.70 18.70
CA THR A 50 10.63 12.35 17.58
C THR A 50 10.81 13.54 16.65
N ASP A 51 12.04 13.77 16.22
CA ASP A 51 12.39 14.83 15.27
C ASP A 51 12.27 14.36 13.81
N VAL A 52 12.09 13.05 13.61
CA VAL A 52 12.15 12.42 12.29
C VAL A 52 11.09 11.35 12.14
N ILE A 53 10.52 11.27 10.93
CA ILE A 53 9.65 10.19 10.47
C ILE A 53 10.22 9.58 9.20
N PHE A 54 10.07 8.27 9.06
CA PHE A 54 10.51 7.54 7.88
C PHE A 54 9.30 7.08 7.07
N ILE A 55 9.32 7.34 5.77
CA ILE A 55 8.47 6.62 4.83
C ILE A 55 9.27 5.42 4.34
N THR A 56 8.77 4.24 4.65
CA THR A 56 9.35 2.97 4.21
C THR A 56 8.54 2.41 3.05
N GLY A 57 9.18 1.59 2.21
CA GLY A 57 8.52 0.96 1.07
C GLY A 57 9.10 -0.40 0.74
N THR A 58 8.26 -1.26 0.18
CA THR A 58 8.60 -2.62 -0.27
C THR A 58 7.80 -3.01 -1.51
N GLU A 59 8.35 -3.93 -2.30
CA GLU A 59 7.66 -4.64 -3.37
C GLU A 59 7.03 -5.96 -2.90
N THR A 60 7.43 -6.45 -1.72
CA THR A 60 7.04 -7.74 -1.15
C THR A 60 6.45 -7.56 0.27
N PRO A 61 5.23 -7.01 0.40
CA PRO A 61 4.64 -6.65 1.70
C PRO A 61 4.37 -7.84 2.64
N GLU A 62 4.49 -9.07 2.15
CA GLU A 62 4.39 -10.29 2.96
C GLU A 62 5.69 -10.59 3.75
N ASP A 63 6.82 -9.98 3.35
CA ASP A 63 8.10 -10.08 4.05
C ASP A 63 8.35 -8.81 4.88
N GLU A 64 8.25 -8.91 6.20
CA GLU A 64 8.46 -7.78 7.12
C GLU A 64 9.87 -7.15 6.99
N ASN A 65 10.88 -7.93 6.59
CA ASN A 65 12.26 -7.44 6.47
C ASN A 65 12.55 -6.73 5.14
N SER A 66 11.59 -6.76 4.20
CA SER A 66 11.75 -6.17 2.87
C SER A 66 11.53 -4.64 2.85
N TYR A 67 11.01 -4.08 3.94
CA TYR A 67 10.76 -2.65 4.05
C TYR A 67 12.07 -1.86 4.14
N THR A 68 12.25 -0.94 3.20
CA THR A 68 13.43 -0.06 3.13
C THR A 68 13.00 1.40 3.28
N VAL A 69 13.85 2.24 3.89
CA VAL A 69 13.58 3.68 4.00
C VAL A 69 13.63 4.30 2.59
N VAL A 70 12.51 4.90 2.18
CA VAL A 70 12.35 5.62 0.91
C VAL A 70 12.56 7.11 1.10
N LYS A 71 12.03 7.67 2.20
CA LYS A 71 12.14 9.10 2.51
C LYS A 71 12.28 9.31 4.00
N VAL A 72 13.13 10.25 4.38
CA VAL A 72 13.27 10.78 5.74
C VAL A 72 12.59 12.14 5.77
N VAL A 73 11.75 12.37 6.77
CA VAL A 73 10.98 13.61 6.94
C VAL A 73 11.34 14.20 8.29
N ASP A 74 11.94 15.39 8.27
CA ASP A 74 12.20 16.16 9.49
C ASP A 74 10.90 16.84 9.93
N ILE A 75 10.43 16.51 11.13
CA ILE A 75 9.32 17.19 11.79
C ILE A 75 9.93 18.17 12.79
N LYS A 76 10.32 19.35 12.29
CA LYS A 76 10.65 20.46 13.18
C LYS A 76 9.38 20.84 13.93
N SER A 77 9.42 20.70 15.25
CA SER A 77 8.34 21.08 16.18
C SER A 77 8.19 22.61 16.21
N ASP A 78 7.73 23.19 15.11
CA ASP A 78 7.51 24.63 14.95
C ASP A 78 5.99 24.89 14.87
N SER A 79 5.23 24.52 15.92
CA SER A 79 4.05 25.27 16.41
C SER A 79 3.24 24.44 17.42
N GLU A 80 2.57 25.15 18.34
CA GLU A 80 1.60 24.58 19.28
C GLU A 80 0.36 23.92 18.60
N GLU A 81 0.22 24.01 17.27
CA GLU A 81 -0.88 23.39 16.50
C GLU A 81 -0.64 21.91 16.15
N MET A 82 0.58 21.38 16.31
CA MET A 82 0.95 20.01 15.91
C MET A 82 0.74 18.92 16.98
N LYS A 83 -0.08 19.14 18.02
CA LYS A 83 -0.10 18.23 19.18
C LYS A 83 -0.49 16.78 18.88
N ASN A 84 -1.32 16.53 17.87
CA ASN A 84 -1.78 15.18 17.53
C ASN A 84 -1.89 14.90 16.02
N THR A 85 -1.50 15.83 15.15
CA THR A 85 -1.54 15.61 13.70
C THR A 85 -0.23 16.07 13.08
N ILE A 86 0.37 15.21 12.28
CA ILE A 86 1.58 15.53 11.52
C ILE A 86 1.25 15.54 10.04
N HIS A 87 1.64 16.62 9.37
CA HIS A 87 1.44 16.81 7.94
C HIS A 87 2.74 16.52 7.21
N ILE A 88 2.70 15.56 6.29
CA ILE A 88 3.85 15.17 5.46
C ILE A 88 3.53 15.46 4.00
N PRO A 89 4.16 16.47 3.39
CA PRO A 89 4.01 16.71 1.96
C PRO A 89 4.71 15.61 1.14
N LEU A 90 3.93 14.99 0.26
CA LEU A 90 4.38 14.08 -0.79
C LEU A 90 4.52 14.87 -2.09
N LYS A 91 5.72 15.37 -2.37
CA LYS A 91 5.98 16.01 -3.65
C LYS A 91 5.88 14.95 -4.74
N GLY A 92 5.40 15.36 -5.92
CA GLY A 92 5.04 14.43 -7.00
C GLY A 92 6.12 13.40 -7.38
N SER A 93 7.41 13.63 -7.09
CA SER A 93 8.56 12.73 -7.28
C SER A 93 8.77 11.68 -6.18
N ASP A 94 8.29 11.92 -4.97
CA ASP A 94 8.82 11.27 -3.77
C ASP A 94 8.38 9.82 -3.63
N LEU A 95 7.24 9.46 -4.24
CA LEU A 95 6.62 8.14 -4.13
C LEU A 95 6.15 7.58 -5.48
N LYS A 96 6.90 7.85 -6.57
CA LYS A 96 6.52 7.47 -7.95
C LYS A 96 6.60 5.98 -8.29
N LEU A 97 6.98 5.10 -7.35
CA LEU A 97 7.06 3.66 -7.63
C LEU A 97 5.66 3.06 -7.49
N LYS A 98 4.95 3.01 -8.63
CA LYS A 98 3.55 2.55 -8.78
C LYS A 98 3.27 1.15 -8.23
N GLU A 99 4.32 0.39 -7.95
CA GLU A 99 4.23 -1.01 -7.51
C GLU A 99 4.67 -1.23 -6.05
N LYS A 100 5.12 -0.17 -5.37
CA LYS A 100 5.53 -0.28 -3.97
C LYS A 100 4.36 -0.09 -3.01
N THR A 101 4.39 -0.91 -1.96
CA THR A 101 3.59 -0.73 -0.75
C THR A 101 4.42 0.06 0.24
N TYR A 102 3.83 1.11 0.80
CA TYR A 102 4.50 2.03 1.72
C TYR A 102 3.94 1.88 3.13
N SER A 103 4.75 2.23 4.13
CA SER A 103 4.34 2.41 5.51
C SER A 103 5.10 3.58 6.10
N ILE A 104 4.47 4.35 6.97
CA ILE A 104 5.19 5.31 7.79
C ILE A 104 5.74 4.57 9.02
N GLN A 105 6.95 4.93 9.40
CA GLN A 105 7.66 4.41 10.55
C GLN A 105 8.05 5.57 11.48
N ILE A 106 7.74 5.40 12.76
CA ILE A 106 8.07 6.32 13.85
C ILE A 106 8.93 5.57 14.86
N ASN A 107 10.04 6.18 15.30
CA ASN A 107 10.83 5.67 16.42
C ASN A 107 10.56 6.53 17.65
N GLU A 108 9.91 5.96 18.66
CA GLU A 108 9.63 6.63 19.94
C GLU A 108 10.27 5.81 21.07
N ARG A 109 11.20 6.42 21.81
CA ARG A 109 11.86 5.82 22.99
C ARG A 109 12.47 4.43 22.73
N GLY A 110 13.01 4.21 21.53
CA GLY A 110 13.62 2.93 21.14
C GLY A 110 12.61 1.88 20.65
N HIS A 111 11.33 2.22 20.55
CA HIS A 111 10.31 1.38 19.94
C HIS A 111 9.98 1.89 18.54
N ILE A 112 9.89 0.96 17.60
CA ILE A 112 9.54 1.25 16.21
C ILE A 112 8.06 0.94 16.01
N TYR A 113 7.31 1.93 15.53
CA TYR A 113 5.89 1.82 15.22
C TYR A 113 5.66 2.06 13.73
N HIS A 114 4.83 1.22 13.13
CA HIS A 114 4.45 1.32 11.73
C HIS A 114 2.96 1.65 11.59
N THR A 115 2.62 2.40 10.55
CA THR A 115 1.22 2.60 10.14
C THR A 115 0.69 1.38 9.40
N GLU A 116 -0.61 1.37 9.13
CA GLU A 116 -1.13 0.46 8.13
C GLU A 116 -0.44 0.70 6.77
N PRO A 117 -0.13 -0.36 6.01
CA PRO A 117 0.45 -0.20 4.68
C PRO A 117 -0.52 0.51 3.72
N PHE A 118 0.02 1.37 2.87
CA PHE A 118 -0.73 2.12 1.86
C PHE A 118 -0.03 2.09 0.50
N LYS A 119 -0.78 2.33 -0.57
CA LYS A 119 -0.22 2.36 -1.94
C LYS A 119 -0.98 3.33 -2.81
N PHE A 120 -0.38 3.68 -3.94
CA PHE A 120 -1.04 4.52 -4.93
C PHE A 120 -2.06 3.69 -5.72
N ASP A 121 -3.34 4.06 -5.63
CA ASP A 121 -4.39 3.51 -6.46
C ASP A 121 -4.40 4.21 -7.82
N CYS A 122 -4.06 3.47 -8.88
CA CYS A 122 -4.02 3.99 -10.24
C CYS A 122 -5.40 4.28 -10.83
N GLU A 123 -6.48 3.68 -10.31
CA GLU A 123 -7.85 3.92 -10.81
C GLU A 123 -8.39 5.26 -10.29
N ASP A 124 -8.29 5.48 -8.98
CA ASP A 124 -8.74 6.71 -8.34
C ASP A 124 -7.68 7.83 -8.38
N CYS A 125 -6.49 7.55 -8.91
CA CYS A 125 -5.33 8.43 -8.89
C CYS A 125 -5.12 9.05 -7.50
N ARG A 126 -5.02 8.24 -6.44
CA ARG A 126 -4.76 8.72 -5.07
C ARG A 126 -4.15 7.63 -4.20
N TYR A 127 -3.44 8.02 -3.15
CA TYR A 127 -3.00 7.07 -2.12
C TYR A 127 -4.20 6.58 -1.31
N LYS A 128 -4.18 5.30 -0.97
CA LYS A 128 -5.19 4.63 -0.15
C LYS A 128 -4.54 3.61 0.76
N LEU A 129 -5.18 3.37 1.89
CA LEU A 129 -4.81 2.27 2.78
C LEU A 129 -5.07 0.93 2.10
N SER A 130 -4.30 -0.08 2.50
CA SER A 130 -4.45 -1.44 1.95
C SER A 130 -5.86 -2.00 2.19
N ARG A 131 -6.49 -1.70 3.33
CA ARG A 131 -7.89 -2.06 3.62
C ARG A 131 -8.92 -1.44 2.67
N GLU A 132 -8.63 -0.27 2.10
CA GLU A 132 -9.54 0.46 1.22
C GLU A 132 -9.47 -0.01 -0.23
N ILE A 133 -8.36 -0.64 -0.61
CA ILE A 133 -8.13 -1.10 -1.97
C ILE A 133 -8.79 -2.46 -2.13
N LYS A 134 -10.04 -2.42 -2.61
CA LYS A 134 -10.77 -3.62 -3.00
C LYS A 134 -9.90 -4.40 -3.99
N LYS A 135 -9.61 -5.67 -3.69
CA LYS A 135 -8.99 -6.61 -4.63
C LYS A 135 -9.91 -6.75 -5.85
N LYS A 136 -9.76 -5.88 -6.83
CA LYS A 136 -10.32 -6.06 -8.15
C LYS A 136 -9.23 -6.64 -9.02
N ASN A 137 -9.51 -7.80 -9.61
CA ASN A 137 -8.61 -8.47 -10.52
C ASN A 137 -8.13 -7.46 -11.58
N CYS A 138 -6.83 -7.18 -11.62
CA CYS A 138 -6.14 -6.47 -12.71
C CYS A 138 -6.23 -7.23 -14.08
N TRP A 139 -7.20 -8.12 -14.23
CA TRP A 139 -7.52 -8.90 -15.42
C TRP A 139 -8.10 -8.04 -16.56
N GLY A 140 -8.50 -6.80 -16.30
CA GLY A 140 -9.04 -5.90 -17.32
C GLY A 140 -8.09 -5.69 -18.51
N LYS A 141 -6.77 -5.55 -18.25
CA LYS A 141 -5.77 -5.35 -19.31
C LYS A 141 -5.43 -6.64 -20.06
N PHE A 142 -5.39 -7.78 -19.37
CA PHE A 142 -5.12 -9.09 -20.00
C PHE A 142 -6.30 -9.59 -20.84
N ARG A 143 -7.54 -9.20 -20.51
CA ARG A 143 -8.73 -9.62 -21.27
C ARG A 143 -8.67 -9.20 -22.74
N TYR A 144 -8.19 -7.99 -23.04
CA TYR A 144 -8.10 -7.52 -24.44
C TYR A 144 -6.99 -8.24 -25.22
N ILE A 145 -5.87 -8.55 -24.56
CA ILE A 145 -4.77 -9.32 -25.17
C ILE A 145 -5.24 -10.74 -25.49
N ILE A 146 -5.93 -11.40 -24.55
CA ILE A 146 -6.46 -12.75 -24.76
C ILE A 146 -7.49 -12.77 -25.90
N ILE A 147 -8.41 -11.82 -25.94
CA ILE A 147 -9.39 -11.70 -27.03
C ILE A 147 -8.68 -11.48 -28.38
N GLY A 148 -7.65 -10.63 -28.43
CA GLY A 148 -6.86 -10.39 -29.64
C GLY A 148 -6.14 -11.63 -30.15
N VAL A 149 -5.54 -12.41 -29.26
CA VAL A 149 -4.83 -13.66 -29.63
C VAL A 149 -5.80 -14.72 -30.15
N ILE A 150 -6.97 -14.87 -29.52
CA ILE A 150 -8.01 -15.81 -29.98
C ILE A 150 -8.50 -15.41 -31.38
N LEU A 151 -8.77 -14.13 -31.61
CA LEU A 151 -9.26 -13.64 -32.90
C LEU A 151 -8.23 -13.82 -34.01
N PHE A 152 -6.94 -13.59 -33.72
CA PHE A 152 -5.84 -13.84 -34.64
C PHE A 152 -5.72 -15.33 -35.02
N MET A 153 -5.79 -16.24 -34.04
CA MET A 153 -5.75 -17.68 -34.28
C MET A 153 -6.90 -18.14 -35.20
N VAL A 154 -8.11 -17.64 -34.99
CA VAL A 154 -9.27 -17.96 -35.84
C VAL A 154 -9.04 -17.51 -37.29
N ILE A 155 -8.49 -16.31 -37.50
CA ILE A 155 -8.17 -15.80 -38.85
C ILE A 155 -7.13 -16.70 -39.53
N VAL A 156 -6.06 -17.08 -38.82
CA VAL A 156 -5.02 -17.97 -39.36
C VAL A 156 -5.60 -19.32 -39.76
N ILE A 157 -6.44 -19.93 -38.92
CA ILE A 157 -7.09 -21.21 -39.23
C ILE A 157 -8.00 -21.09 -40.45
N ALA A 158 -8.77 -20.00 -40.56
CA ALA A 158 -9.64 -19.76 -41.71
C ALA A 158 -8.83 -19.62 -43.01
N LEU A 159 -7.73 -18.88 -42.99
CA LEU A 159 -6.85 -18.72 -44.15
C LEU A 159 -6.20 -20.05 -44.57
N LEU A 160 -5.71 -20.83 -43.60
CA LEU A 160 -5.16 -22.16 -43.88
C LEU A 160 -6.20 -23.10 -44.48
N SER A 161 -7.44 -23.05 -43.96
CA SER A 161 -8.55 -23.85 -44.49
C SER A 161 -8.87 -23.50 -45.95
N ILE A 162 -8.83 -22.21 -46.31
CA ILE A 162 -9.03 -21.76 -47.70
C ILE A 162 -7.90 -22.25 -48.61
N VAL A 163 -6.65 -22.17 -48.15
CA VAL A 163 -5.49 -22.64 -48.92
C VAL A 163 -5.60 -24.15 -49.16
N VAL A 164 -5.86 -24.95 -48.11
CA VAL A 164 -6.05 -26.39 -48.23
C VAL A 164 -7.21 -26.70 -49.18
N TYR A 165 -8.37 -26.05 -49.02
CA TYR A 165 -9.51 -26.25 -49.91
C TYR A 165 -9.14 -26.00 -51.39
N LYS A 166 -8.36 -24.96 -51.67
CA LYS A 166 -7.94 -24.61 -53.04
C LYS A 166 -6.90 -25.58 -53.63
N PHE A 167 -6.11 -26.26 -52.81
CA PHE A 167 -5.15 -27.27 -53.27
C PHE A 167 -5.74 -28.66 -53.45
N TYR A 168 -6.84 -28.97 -52.75
CA TYR A 168 -7.49 -30.29 -52.79
C TYR A 168 -8.83 -30.31 -53.56
N SER A 169 -9.33 -29.16 -54.02
CA SER A 169 -10.46 -29.02 -54.97
C SER A 169 -9.97 -28.69 -56.36
#